data_AF-A0AA39EZY0-F1
#
_entry.id   AF-A0AA39EZY0-F1
#
_cell.length_a   1.000
_cell.length_b   1.000
_cell.length_c   1.000
_cell.angle_alpha   90.00
_cell.angle_beta   90.00
_cell.angle_gamma   90.00
#
_symmetry.space_group_name_H-M   'P 1'
#
loop_
_entity.id
_entity.type
_entity.pdbx_description
1 polymer ?
#
loop_
_entity_poly.entity_id
_entity_poly.type
_entity_poly.pdbx_seq_one_letter_code
_entity_poly.pdbx_strand_id
1 'polypeptide(L)'
;MVLIIHGFPNSRAALRFEWAWQHPNLSRHLRHVPKKKSRQSVFSYCLMVVSEMLQVTPWCRLPLVFRWLHQELAGDYASTINLPAHMSLKCGNVIVKKIGHGQKKNEKDKRKSNNEEDNGINYHNDLICDICYRKLDKTEKIMCSKENCKLIAHLICLANVFRIDKKIIPINGICPSCNTKVLWGDLIRKKLGCNIDI
;
A
#
# COMPACT_ATOMS: atom_id res chain seq x y z
N MET A 1 -11.92 0.15 -20.20
CA MET A 1 -10.69 -0.30 -19.50
C MET A 1 -10.98 -1.67 -18.89
N VAL A 2 -10.17 -2.70 -19.19
CA VAL A 2 -10.48 -4.10 -18.83
C VAL A 2 -9.99 -4.49 -17.43
N LEU A 3 -8.81 -3.99 -17.06
CA LEU A 3 -8.19 -4.21 -15.76
C LEU A 3 -7.42 -2.96 -15.35
N ILE A 4 -7.08 -2.87 -14.06
CA ILE A 4 -6.14 -1.89 -13.55
C ILE A 4 -5.21 -2.50 -12.51
N ILE A 5 -4.04 -1.89 -12.34
CA ILE A 5 -3.15 -2.17 -11.22
C ILE A 5 -3.01 -0.88 -10.42
N HIS A 6 -3.22 -0.96 -9.11
CA HIS A 6 -3.17 0.20 -8.22
C HIS A 6 -2.52 -0.14 -6.88
N GLY A 7 -2.38 0.85 -6.00
CA GLY A 7 -1.62 0.71 -4.75
C GLY A 7 -0.14 1.07 -4.87
N PHE A 8 0.25 1.75 -5.95
CA PHE A 8 1.61 2.29 -6.09
C PHE A 8 1.89 3.33 -4.99
N PRO A 9 3.14 3.38 -4.47
CA PRO A 9 3.50 4.31 -3.41
C PRO A 9 3.50 5.78 -3.83
N ASN A 10 3.57 6.06 -5.14
CA ASN A 10 3.49 7.39 -5.73
C ASN A 10 3.27 7.31 -7.25
N SER A 11 2.95 8.45 -7.87
CA SER A 11 2.73 8.57 -9.31
C SER A 11 3.94 8.17 -10.15
N ARG A 12 5.17 8.48 -9.71
CA ARG A 12 6.40 8.11 -10.44
C ARG A 12 6.59 6.60 -10.53
N ALA A 13 6.27 5.86 -9.47
CA ALA A 13 6.31 4.40 -9.47
C ALA A 13 5.27 3.81 -10.44
N ALA A 14 4.06 4.39 -10.47
CA ALA A 14 3.01 3.99 -11.42
C ALA A 14 3.43 4.26 -12.88
N LEU A 15 3.94 5.46 -13.18
CA LEU A 15 4.41 5.80 -14.53
C LEU A 15 5.55 4.90 -15.01
N ARG A 16 6.50 4.55 -14.12
CA ARG A 16 7.57 3.60 -14.45
C ARG A 16 7.02 2.21 -14.75
N PHE A 17 5.99 1.78 -14.04
CA PHE A 17 5.31 0.52 -14.31
C PHE A 17 4.59 0.59 -15.66
N GLU A 18 3.79 1.63 -15.90
CA GLU A 18 3.07 1.83 -17.16
C GLU A 18 4.02 1.82 -18.37
N TRP A 19 5.10 2.60 -18.31
CA TRP A 19 6.08 2.67 -19.40
C TRP A 19 6.73 1.31 -19.67
N ALA A 20 7.13 0.58 -18.62
CA ALA A 20 7.72 -0.74 -18.79
C ALA A 20 6.73 -1.75 -19.38
N TRP A 21 5.44 -1.60 -19.08
CA TRP A 21 4.38 -2.45 -19.64
C TRP A 21 4.09 -2.13 -21.10
N GLN A 22 4.12 -0.86 -21.50
CA GLN A 22 3.99 -0.41 -22.89
C GLN A 22 5.22 -0.78 -23.74
N HIS A 23 6.40 -0.81 -23.12
CA HIS A 23 7.68 -1.03 -23.80
C HIS A 23 8.50 -2.19 -23.19
N PRO A 24 7.97 -3.43 -23.16
CA PRO A 24 8.62 -4.56 -22.47
C PRO A 24 10.02 -4.85 -23.01
N ASN A 25 10.21 -4.78 -24.34
CA ASN A 25 11.49 -5.06 -24.98
C ASN A 25 12.58 -4.00 -24.72
N LEU A 26 12.18 -2.78 -24.34
CA LEU A 26 13.12 -1.69 -24.03
C LEU A 26 13.41 -1.62 -22.52
N SER A 27 12.52 -2.18 -21.70
CA SER A 27 12.67 -2.19 -20.26
C SER A 27 13.80 -3.12 -19.83
N ARG A 28 14.81 -2.57 -19.15
CA ARG A 28 15.88 -3.36 -18.54
C ARG A 28 15.39 -4.42 -17.53
N HIS A 29 14.20 -4.23 -16.97
CA HIS A 29 13.59 -5.13 -16.00
C HIS A 29 12.88 -6.32 -16.66
N LEU A 30 12.72 -6.31 -17.99
CA LEU A 30 11.95 -7.29 -18.75
C LEU A 30 12.74 -7.88 -19.92
N ARG A 31 14.08 -7.83 -19.87
CA ARG A 31 14.95 -8.41 -20.93
C ARG A 31 14.75 -9.91 -21.11
N HIS A 32 14.32 -10.61 -20.07
CA HIS A 32 13.99 -12.03 -20.09
C HIS A 32 12.62 -12.33 -20.68
N VAL A 33 11.76 -11.31 -20.84
CA VAL A 33 10.42 -11.49 -21.39
C VAL A 33 10.50 -11.65 -22.91
N PRO A 34 9.95 -12.73 -23.48
CA PRO A 34 10.01 -12.93 -24.91
C PRO A 34 9.19 -11.88 -25.66
N LYS A 35 9.58 -11.62 -26.92
CA LYS A 35 8.78 -10.80 -27.84
C LYS A 35 7.45 -11.49 -28.14
N LYS A 36 6.42 -10.69 -28.46
CA LYS A 36 5.11 -11.20 -28.86
C LYS A 36 5.23 -12.14 -30.06
N LYS A 37 4.65 -13.33 -29.95
CA LYS A 37 4.53 -14.27 -31.08
C LYS A 37 3.51 -13.74 -32.10
N SER A 38 3.68 -14.02 -33.38
CA SER A 38 2.76 -13.55 -34.43
C SER A 38 1.31 -13.96 -34.17
N ARG A 39 1.09 -15.24 -33.81
CA ARG A 39 -0.23 -15.84 -33.51
C ARG A 39 -0.85 -15.45 -32.16
N GLN A 40 -0.09 -14.80 -31.27
CA GLN A 40 -0.59 -14.43 -29.94
C GLN A 40 -1.42 -13.14 -30.00
N SER A 41 -2.57 -13.09 -29.31
CA SER A 41 -3.33 -11.85 -29.21
C SER A 41 -2.55 -10.79 -28.41
N VAL A 42 -2.78 -9.52 -28.73
CA VAL A 42 -2.16 -8.41 -27.98
C VAL A 42 -2.55 -8.46 -26.51
N PHE A 43 -3.82 -8.76 -26.22
CA PHE A 43 -4.33 -8.84 -24.86
C PHE A 43 -3.65 -9.95 -24.03
N SER A 44 -3.55 -11.18 -24.59
CA SER A 44 -2.85 -12.29 -23.93
C SER A 44 -1.38 -11.96 -23.68
N TYR A 45 -0.73 -11.30 -24.63
CA TYR A 45 0.65 -10.85 -24.46
C TYR A 45 0.78 -9.82 -23.34
N CYS A 46 -0.07 -8.80 -23.31
CA CYS A 46 -0.05 -7.78 -22.26
C CYS A 46 -0.29 -8.38 -20.87
N LEU A 47 -1.19 -9.37 -20.74
CA LEU A 47 -1.42 -10.09 -19.48
C LEU A 47 -0.20 -10.90 -19.04
N MET A 48 0.45 -11.61 -19.97
CA MET A 48 1.68 -12.33 -19.68
C MET A 48 2.79 -11.38 -19.21
N VAL A 49 2.99 -10.25 -19.91
CA VAL A 49 3.97 -9.22 -19.53
C VAL A 49 3.68 -8.68 -18.14
N VAL A 50 2.41 -8.35 -17.84
CA VAL A 50 2.08 -7.77 -16.53
C VAL A 50 2.21 -8.78 -15.39
N SER A 51 1.85 -10.04 -15.62
CA SER A 51 2.08 -11.15 -14.69
C SER A 51 3.56 -11.28 -14.33
N GLU A 52 4.43 -11.14 -15.33
CA GLU A 52 5.88 -11.19 -15.14
C GLU A 52 6.41 -9.94 -14.42
N MET A 53 5.90 -8.75 -14.77
CA MET A 53 6.25 -7.50 -14.08
C MET A 53 5.96 -7.56 -12.58
N LEU A 54 4.86 -8.18 -12.17
CA LEU A 54 4.50 -8.31 -10.75
C LEU A 54 5.46 -9.23 -9.97
N GLN A 55 6.24 -10.07 -10.65
CA GLN A 55 7.17 -11.02 -10.01
C GLN A 55 8.62 -10.51 -9.96
N VAL A 56 8.96 -9.48 -10.74
CA VAL A 56 10.33 -8.94 -10.78
C VAL A 56 10.49 -7.60 -10.06
N THR A 57 11.74 -7.29 -9.71
CA THR A 57 12.07 -5.98 -9.12
C THR A 57 11.94 -4.87 -10.15
N PRO A 58 11.49 -3.66 -9.76
CA PRO A 58 11.25 -3.22 -8.38
C PRO A 58 9.84 -3.50 -7.83
N TRP A 59 8.96 -4.12 -8.62
CA TRP A 59 7.51 -4.14 -8.33
C TRP A 59 7.07 -5.27 -7.41
N CYS A 60 7.78 -6.40 -7.40
CA CYS A 60 7.44 -7.62 -6.64
C CYS A 60 7.46 -7.50 -5.11
N ARG A 61 7.72 -6.32 -4.55
CA ARG A 61 7.63 -6.03 -3.11
C ARG A 61 6.66 -4.90 -2.78
N LEU A 62 6.06 -4.31 -3.81
CA LEU A 62 5.07 -3.27 -3.63
C LEU A 62 3.73 -3.93 -3.30
N PRO A 63 2.93 -3.34 -2.41
CA PRO A 63 1.61 -3.87 -2.04
C PRO A 63 0.57 -3.55 -3.11
N LEU A 64 0.83 -3.96 -4.35
CA LEU A 64 -0.03 -3.69 -5.49
C LEU A 64 -1.28 -4.56 -5.45
N VAL A 65 -2.34 -4.04 -6.08
CA VAL A 65 -3.60 -4.74 -6.25
C VAL A 65 -3.88 -4.82 -7.74
N PHE A 66 -4.02 -6.04 -8.24
CA PHE A 66 -4.52 -6.29 -9.57
C PHE A 66 -6.05 -6.33 -9.50
N ARG A 67 -6.73 -5.56 -10.34
CA ARG A 67 -8.19 -5.49 -10.36
C ARG A 67 -8.74 -5.71 -11.75
N TRP A 68 -9.57 -6.74 -11.91
CA TRP A 68 -10.42 -6.90 -13.08
C TRP A 68 -11.61 -5.94 -13.01
N LEU A 69 -11.84 -5.17 -14.07
CA LEU A 69 -13.02 -4.31 -14.19
C LEU A 69 -14.16 -5.00 -14.95
N HIS A 70 -13.83 -5.97 -15.80
CA HIS A 70 -14.79 -6.77 -16.54
C HIS A 70 -14.72 -8.22 -16.08
N GLN A 71 -15.76 -8.70 -15.41
CA GLN A 71 -15.74 -10.00 -14.72
C GLN A 71 -15.72 -11.20 -15.68
N GLU A 72 -16.36 -11.10 -16.84
CA GLU A 72 -16.39 -12.18 -17.84
C GLU A 72 -14.98 -12.52 -18.34
N LEU A 73 -14.17 -11.49 -18.66
CA LEU A 73 -12.78 -11.65 -19.08
C LEU A 73 -11.87 -12.14 -17.95
N ALA A 74 -12.25 -11.92 -16.69
CA ALA A 74 -11.48 -12.42 -15.57
C ALA A 74 -11.48 -13.96 -15.54
N GLY A 75 -12.61 -14.60 -15.88
CA GLY A 75 -12.73 -16.06 -15.89
C GLY A 75 -11.79 -16.71 -16.91
N ASP A 76 -11.86 -16.25 -18.16
CA ASP A 76 -11.10 -16.82 -19.27
C ASP A 76 -9.58 -16.71 -19.10
N TYR A 77 -9.12 -15.69 -18.36
CA TYR A 77 -7.70 -15.36 -18.23
C TYR A 77 -7.16 -15.48 -16.80
N ALA A 78 -7.96 -15.94 -15.83
CA ALA A 78 -7.57 -16.04 -14.42
C ALA A 78 -6.26 -16.83 -14.23
N SER A 79 -6.11 -17.93 -14.99
CA SER A 79 -4.93 -18.80 -14.93
C SER A 79 -3.66 -18.19 -15.53
N THR A 80 -3.77 -17.10 -16.29
CA THR A 80 -2.63 -16.46 -16.95
C THR A 80 -1.87 -15.53 -16.00
N ILE A 81 -2.49 -15.08 -14.92
CA ILE A 81 -1.88 -14.14 -13.97
C ILE A 81 -1.35 -14.89 -12.76
N ASN A 82 -0.04 -14.80 -12.55
CA ASN A 82 0.63 -15.29 -11.36
C ASN A 82 1.03 -14.10 -10.47
N LEU A 83 0.33 -13.95 -9.34
CA LEU A 83 0.56 -12.87 -8.37
C LEU A 83 1.42 -13.35 -7.20
N PRO A 84 2.36 -12.52 -6.72
CA PRO A 84 2.99 -12.73 -5.43
C PRO A 84 1.95 -12.84 -4.31
N ALA A 85 2.17 -13.73 -3.33
CA ALA A 85 1.22 -14.04 -2.25
C ALA A 85 0.80 -12.85 -1.35
N HIS A 86 1.48 -11.71 -1.44
CA HIS A 86 1.17 -10.50 -0.67
C HIS A 86 0.40 -9.45 -1.47
N MET A 87 0.21 -9.66 -2.78
CA MET A 87 -0.62 -8.83 -3.64
C MET A 87 -2.04 -9.39 -3.70
N SER A 88 -3.02 -8.52 -3.88
CA SER A 88 -4.43 -8.94 -3.95
C SER A 88 -4.95 -8.92 -5.38
N LEU A 89 -5.73 -9.94 -5.73
CA LEU A 89 -6.59 -9.96 -6.90
C LEU A 89 -8.00 -9.50 -6.49
N LYS A 90 -8.52 -8.44 -7.11
CA LYS A 90 -9.90 -7.94 -6.90
C LYS A 90 -10.68 -7.93 -8.22
N CYS A 91 -12.00 -7.98 -8.14
CA CYS A 91 -12.89 -7.82 -9.28
C CYS A 91 -13.87 -6.66 -9.05
N GLY A 92 -14.40 -6.09 -10.13
CA GLY A 92 -15.39 -5.02 -10.11
C GLY A 92 -14.79 -3.61 -10.04
N ASN A 93 -15.68 -2.62 -10.03
CA ASN A 93 -15.35 -1.21 -10.17
C ASN A 93 -14.48 -0.67 -9.02
N VAL A 94 -13.80 0.45 -9.31
CA VAL A 94 -13.01 1.18 -8.31
C VAL A 94 -13.91 2.10 -7.51
N ILE A 95 -13.90 1.96 -6.19
CA ILE A 95 -14.56 2.90 -5.29
C ILE A 95 -13.53 3.95 -4.87
N VAL A 96 -13.73 5.20 -5.30
CA VAL A 96 -12.89 6.33 -4.90
C VAL A 96 -13.42 6.87 -3.57
N LYS A 97 -12.69 6.65 -2.48
CA LYS A 97 -12.94 7.38 -1.23
C LYS A 97 -12.09 8.65 -1.23
N LYS A 98 -12.74 9.81 -1.17
CA LYS A 98 -12.03 11.07 -0.90
C LYS A 98 -11.42 10.96 0.50
N ILE A 99 -10.10 10.97 0.58
CA ILE A 99 -9.41 11.11 1.86
C ILE A 99 -9.69 12.55 2.30
N GLY A 100 -10.53 12.71 3.32
CA GLY A 100 -10.78 14.00 3.92
C GLY A 100 -9.46 14.59 4.38
N HIS A 101 -8.92 15.57 3.63
CA HIS A 101 -7.95 16.47 4.20
C HIS A 101 -8.68 17.15 5.35
N GLY A 102 -8.15 16.99 6.57
CA GLY A 102 -8.75 17.57 7.77
C GLY A 102 -9.19 18.99 7.48
N GLN A 103 -10.49 19.23 7.61
CA GLN A 103 -11.04 20.57 7.53
C GLN A 103 -10.28 21.42 8.56
N LYS A 104 -9.44 22.34 8.08
CA LYS A 104 -9.16 23.56 8.83
C LYS A 104 -10.52 24.21 9.03
N LYS A 105 -11.14 24.01 10.20
CA LYS A 105 -12.24 24.86 10.63
C LYS A 105 -11.67 26.27 10.64
N ASN A 106 -12.13 27.09 9.70
CA ASN A 106 -11.96 28.53 9.76
C ASN A 106 -12.75 29.01 10.98
N GLU A 107 -12.06 29.14 12.11
CA GLU A 107 -12.57 29.74 13.32
C GLU A 107 -12.53 31.26 13.15
N LYS A 108 -13.52 31.78 12.41
CA LYS A 108 -13.88 33.19 12.42
C LYS A 108 -15.40 33.24 12.56
N ASP A 109 -15.87 33.15 13.80
CA ASP A 109 -16.89 34.05 14.31
C ASP A 109 -16.88 34.11 15.85
N LYS A 110 -16.40 35.28 16.32
CA LYS A 110 -16.73 35.98 17.57
C LYS A 110 -18.24 35.86 17.87
N ARG A 111 -18.79 35.71 19.07
CA ARG A 111 -18.49 36.24 20.42
C ARG A 111 -19.49 35.58 21.38
N LYS A 112 -19.06 35.16 22.57
CA LYS A 112 -19.54 35.72 23.85
C LYS A 112 -18.73 35.15 25.02
N SER A 113 -18.50 36.05 25.96
CA SER A 113 -17.71 35.94 27.18
C SER A 113 -18.07 34.74 28.05
N ASN A 114 -17.07 34.17 28.74
CA ASN A 114 -16.90 34.37 30.17
C ASN A 114 -15.49 33.95 30.61
N ASN A 115 -14.95 34.73 31.54
CA ASN A 115 -13.63 34.57 32.13
C ASN A 115 -13.63 33.36 33.05
N GLU A 116 -12.74 32.39 32.84
CA GLU A 116 -12.20 31.54 33.90
C GLU A 116 -10.73 31.25 33.57
N GLU A 117 -9.87 31.68 34.48
CA GLU A 117 -8.46 31.31 34.52
C GLU A 117 -8.39 29.81 34.83
N ASP A 118 -7.92 28.99 33.90
CA ASP A 118 -7.56 27.61 34.20
C ASP A 118 -6.10 27.34 33.80
N ASN A 119 -5.27 27.20 34.83
CA ASN A 119 -3.90 26.71 34.81
C ASN A 119 -3.88 25.20 34.46
N GLY A 120 -4.29 24.86 33.24
CA GLY A 120 -4.28 23.49 32.74
C GLY A 120 -2.90 23.08 32.23
N ILE A 121 -2.18 22.30 33.02
CA ILE A 121 -0.95 21.58 32.63
C ILE A 121 -1.19 20.88 31.29
N ASN A 122 -0.42 21.28 30.27
CA ASN A 122 -0.50 20.71 28.93
C ASN A 122 0.14 19.31 28.95
N TYR A 123 -0.63 18.30 29.38
CA TYR A 123 -0.28 16.88 29.23
C TYR A 123 -0.25 16.55 27.74
N HIS A 124 0.86 16.88 27.08
CA HIS A 124 1.22 16.23 25.84
C HIS A 124 1.35 14.74 26.16
N ASN A 125 0.31 13.96 25.84
CA ASN A 125 0.36 12.50 25.82
C ASN A 125 1.41 12.09 24.77
N ASP A 126 2.67 12.11 25.17
CA ASP A 126 3.80 11.68 24.37
C ASP A 126 3.57 10.19 24.04
N LEU A 127 3.34 9.91 22.76
CA LEU A 127 3.27 8.53 22.30
C LEU A 127 4.68 7.93 22.38
N ILE A 128 4.79 6.73 22.94
CA ILE A 128 6.05 5.99 23.07
C ILE A 128 6.03 4.80 22.12
N CYS A 129 7.16 4.51 21.48
CA CYS A 129 7.31 3.33 20.64
C CYS A 129 7.46 2.07 21.48
N ASP A 130 6.63 1.06 21.22
CA ASP A 130 6.67 -0.25 21.88
C ASP A 130 7.94 -1.09 21.60
N ILE A 131 8.80 -0.65 20.68
CA ILE A 131 10.00 -1.39 20.24
C ILE A 131 11.27 -0.76 20.79
N CYS A 132 11.42 0.57 20.68
CA CYS A 132 12.64 1.26 21.13
C CYS A 132 12.44 2.18 22.33
N TYR A 133 11.21 2.27 22.86
CA TYR A 133 10.84 3.04 24.05
C TYR A 133 11.16 4.54 23.97
N ARG A 134 11.38 5.08 22.77
CA ARG A 134 11.57 6.52 22.51
C ARG A 134 10.27 7.19 22.07
N LYS A 135 10.21 8.52 22.21
CA LYS A 135 9.08 9.36 21.77
C LYS A 135 8.78 9.18 20.28
N LEU A 136 7.49 9.24 19.93
CA LEU A 136 6.98 9.10 18.57
C LEU A 136 6.44 10.42 18.03
N ASP A 137 6.93 10.80 16.86
CA ASP A 137 6.27 11.80 16.03
C ASP A 137 5.06 11.20 15.30
N LYS A 138 4.01 12.01 15.14
CA LYS A 138 2.78 11.59 14.42
C LYS A 138 3.08 11.12 12.99
N THR A 139 4.11 11.68 12.35
CA THR A 139 4.56 11.34 11.00
C THR A 139 5.24 9.97 10.92
N GLU A 140 5.88 9.52 11.99
CA GLU A 140 6.63 8.26 12.03
C GLU A 140 5.84 7.11 12.66
N LYS A 141 4.72 7.40 13.32
CA LYS A 141 3.83 6.41 13.93
C LYS A 141 3.30 5.38 12.92
N ILE A 142 3.42 4.10 13.24
CA ILE A 142 2.74 2.99 12.57
C ILE A 142 2.00 2.15 13.62
N MET A 143 0.87 1.56 13.22
CA MET A 143 0.05 0.70 14.08
C MET A 143 -0.20 -0.64 13.41
N CYS A 144 -0.46 -1.69 14.20
CA CYS A 144 -0.87 -2.97 13.67
C CYS A 144 -2.16 -2.84 12.84
N SER A 145 -2.32 -3.66 11.80
CA SER A 145 -3.54 -3.68 10.99
C SER A 145 -4.73 -4.29 11.73
N LYS A 146 -4.50 -5.23 12.65
CA LYS A 146 -5.55 -5.90 13.44
C LYS A 146 -6.25 -4.93 14.41
N GLU A 147 -7.58 -5.05 14.53
CA GLU A 147 -8.43 -4.12 15.31
C GLU A 147 -8.13 -4.12 16.81
N ASN A 148 -7.91 -5.30 17.40
CA ASN A 148 -7.69 -5.44 18.83
C ASN A 148 -6.21 -5.32 19.25
N CYS A 149 -5.30 -5.04 18.31
CA CYS A 149 -3.88 -4.90 18.61
C CYS A 149 -3.53 -3.44 18.87
N LYS A 150 -2.92 -3.19 20.04
CA LYS A 150 -2.53 -1.85 20.50
C LYS A 150 -1.10 -1.45 20.14
N LEU A 151 -0.42 -2.23 19.28
CA LEU A 151 0.95 -1.92 18.88
C LEU A 151 1.04 -0.51 18.28
N ILE A 152 1.92 0.31 18.84
CA ILE A 152 2.31 1.62 18.36
C ILE A 152 3.84 1.66 18.29
N ALA A 153 4.38 1.89 17.10
CA ALA A 153 5.83 1.89 16.89
C ALA A 153 6.29 2.95 15.89
N HIS A 154 7.60 3.23 15.86
CA HIS A 154 8.19 3.95 14.73
C HIS A 154 8.12 3.06 13.49
N LEU A 155 7.86 3.68 12.34
CA LEU A 155 7.87 3.02 11.03
C LEU A 155 9.15 2.21 10.81
N ILE A 156 10.31 2.81 11.12
CA ILE A 156 11.62 2.19 10.92
C ILE A 156 11.86 1.06 11.92
N CYS A 157 11.45 1.22 13.18
CA CYS A 157 11.58 0.16 14.19
C CYS A 157 10.80 -1.09 13.76
N LEU A 158 9.53 -0.94 13.37
CA LEU A 158 8.73 -2.07 12.93
C LEU A 158 9.25 -2.66 11.61
N ALA A 159 9.71 -1.81 10.68
CA ALA A 159 10.32 -2.27 9.43
C ALA A 159 11.55 -3.16 9.69
N ASN A 160 12.41 -2.77 10.64
CA ASN A 160 13.60 -3.54 11.00
C ASN A 160 13.24 -4.88 11.63
N VAL A 161 12.21 -4.94 12.47
CA VAL A 161 11.70 -6.23 13.01
C VAL A 161 11.21 -7.14 11.89
N PHE A 162 10.57 -6.60 10.85
CA PHE A 162 10.02 -7.40 9.75
C PHE A 162 11.05 -7.73 8.66
N ARG A 163 12.28 -7.23 8.76
CA ARG A 163 13.30 -7.36 7.73
C ARG A 163 14.02 -8.70 7.84
N ILE A 164 13.55 -9.70 7.10
CA ILE A 164 14.15 -11.04 7.09
C ILE A 164 15.31 -11.16 6.08
N ASP A 165 15.27 -10.42 4.97
CA ASP A 165 16.08 -10.70 3.76
C ASP A 165 17.05 -9.59 3.36
N LYS A 166 17.46 -8.72 4.30
CA LYS A 166 18.27 -7.50 4.05
C LYS A 166 17.69 -6.55 2.98
N LYS A 167 16.47 -6.77 2.46
CA LYS A 167 15.81 -5.83 1.53
C LYS A 167 15.21 -4.68 2.32
N ILE A 168 15.11 -3.51 1.69
CA ILE A 168 14.70 -2.26 2.38
C ILE A 168 13.21 -2.28 2.74
N ILE A 169 12.36 -2.81 1.86
CA ILE A 169 10.90 -2.81 2.03
C ILE A 169 10.47 -4.20 2.49
N PRO A 170 9.95 -4.40 3.72
CA PRO A 170 9.39 -5.67 4.13
C PRO A 170 8.12 -6.02 3.34
N ILE A 171 7.82 -7.30 3.19
CA ILE A 171 6.58 -7.77 2.57
C ILE A 171 5.53 -8.10 3.64
N ASN A 172 5.94 -8.82 4.66
CA ASN A 172 5.13 -9.23 5.80
C ASN A 172 6.04 -9.43 7.03
N GLY A 173 5.42 -9.59 8.20
CA GLY A 173 6.13 -9.91 9.43
C GLY A 173 5.16 -10.34 10.54
N ILE A 174 5.73 -10.79 11.65
CA ILE A 174 4.97 -11.18 12.85
C ILE A 174 4.92 -9.96 13.77
N CYS A 175 3.71 -9.52 14.12
CA CYS A 175 3.50 -8.39 15.02
C CYS A 175 4.05 -8.71 16.41
N PRO A 176 4.95 -7.88 17.00
CA PRO A 176 5.53 -8.16 18.32
C PRO A 176 4.54 -8.06 19.48
N SER A 177 3.39 -7.41 19.29
CA SER A 177 2.37 -7.26 20.34
C SER A 177 1.31 -8.37 20.31
N CYS A 178 0.74 -8.69 19.14
CA CYS A 178 -0.34 -9.69 19.03
C CYS A 178 0.08 -11.02 18.41
N ASN A 179 1.36 -11.18 18.06
CA ASN A 179 1.95 -12.39 17.45
C ASN A 179 1.25 -12.89 16.17
N THR A 180 0.46 -12.04 15.50
CA THR A 180 -0.18 -12.40 14.24
C THR A 180 0.68 -11.97 13.05
N LYS A 181 0.64 -12.78 11.99
CA LYS A 181 1.23 -12.40 10.70
C LYS A 181 0.43 -11.27 10.07
N VAL A 182 1.12 -10.21 9.64
CA VAL A 182 0.52 -9.04 8.99
C VAL A 182 1.31 -8.67 7.73
N LEU A 183 0.61 -8.12 6.72
CA LEU A 183 1.25 -7.62 5.50
C LEU A 183 1.73 -6.19 5.73
N TRP A 184 2.94 -5.89 5.25
CA TRP A 184 3.50 -4.53 5.34
C TRP A 184 2.62 -3.51 4.61
N GLY A 185 2.10 -3.91 3.44
CA GLY A 185 1.17 -3.11 2.65
C GLY A 185 -0.05 -2.63 3.43
N ASP A 186 -0.62 -3.50 4.25
CA ASP A 186 -1.81 -3.20 5.06
C ASP A 186 -1.50 -2.18 6.15
N LEU A 187 -0.34 -2.29 6.79
CA LEU A 187 0.11 -1.34 7.80
C LEU A 187 0.30 0.07 7.18
N ILE A 188 0.91 0.13 5.99
CA ILE A 188 1.10 1.39 5.26
C ILE A 188 -0.25 1.97 4.80
N ARG A 189 -1.15 1.15 4.26
CA ARG A 189 -2.50 1.59 3.86
C ARG A 189 -3.26 2.17 5.05
N LYS A 190 -3.27 1.47 6.19
CA LYS A 190 -3.88 1.95 7.44
C LYS A 190 -3.26 3.27 7.90
N LYS A 191 -1.92 3.40 7.85
CA LYS A 191 -1.21 4.65 8.17
C LYS A 191 -1.61 5.82 7.27
N LEU A 192 -1.86 5.56 5.99
CA LEU A 192 -2.29 6.56 5.00
C LEU A 192 -3.82 6.83 5.03
N GLY A 193 -4.58 6.14 5.87
CA GLY A 193 -6.04 6.28 5.95
C GLY A 193 -6.82 5.54 4.84
N CYS A 194 -6.19 4.58 4.16
CA CYS A 194 -6.86 3.71 3.20
C CYS A 194 -7.38 2.45 3.91
N ASN A 195 -8.70 2.32 4.09
CA ASN A 195 -9.29 1.11 4.64
C ASN A 195 -9.12 -0.08 3.67
N ILE A 196 -8.72 -1.23 4.21
CA ILE A 196 -8.45 -2.47 3.46
C ILE A 196 -9.76 -3.23 3.16
N ASP A 197 -10.76 -3.05 4.03
CA ASP A 197 -12.04 -3.75 3.98
C ASP A 197 -13.11 -2.90 3.28
N ILE A 198 -13.04 -2.86 1.94
CA ILE A 198 -14.16 -2.85 0.99
C ILE A 198 -13.73 -3.61 -0.28
#